data_AF-A0A938U398-F1
#
_entry.id   AF-A0A938U398-F1
#
_cell.length_a   1.000
_cell.length_b   1.000
_cell.length_c   1.000
_cell.angle_alpha   90.00
_cell.angle_beta   90.00
_cell.angle_gamma   90.00
#
_symmetry.space_group_name_H-M   'P 1'
#
loop_
_entity.id
_entity.type
_entity.pdbx_description
1 polymer ?
#
loop_
_entity_poly.entity_id
_entity_poly.type
_entity_poly.pdbx_seq_one_letter_code
_entity_poly.pdbx_strand_id
1 'polypeptide(L)'
;MSSARDVPLVGASGAIAGLMGAYLALFPRAQLYQVFLFIRWKVPAWLYVGGWAALNLLLALAELGPLQGGGVSWWCHVGGFVAVGGA
;
A
#
# COMPACT_ATOMS: atom_id res chain seq x y z
N MET A 1 35.16 -3.43 -9.05
CA MET A 1 33.70 -3.23 -9.18
C MET A 1 33.02 -4.43 -8.54
N SER A 2 32.65 -4.34 -7.26
CA SER A 2 31.84 -5.41 -6.65
C SER A 2 30.45 -5.31 -7.26
N SER A 3 30.02 -6.35 -7.99
CA SER A 3 28.62 -6.54 -8.39
C SER A 3 27.76 -6.31 -7.14
N ALA A 4 26.94 -5.26 -7.15
CA ALA A 4 25.86 -5.15 -6.19
C ALA A 4 25.05 -6.44 -6.36
N ARG A 5 25.06 -7.30 -5.34
CA ARG A 5 24.15 -8.43 -5.32
C ARG A 5 22.77 -7.80 -5.19
N ASP A 6 21.97 -7.89 -6.24
CA ASP A 6 20.53 -7.60 -6.17
C ASP A 6 19.95 -8.54 -5.13
N VAL A 7 19.86 -8.08 -3.89
CA VAL A 7 19.25 -8.86 -2.82
C VAL A 7 17.77 -8.97 -3.19
N PRO A 8 17.26 -10.19 -3.45
CA PRO A 8 15.90 -10.36 -3.89
C PRO A 8 14.96 -9.79 -2.83
N LEU A 9 14.09 -8.89 -3.25
CA LEU A 9 13.08 -8.27 -2.41
C LEU A 9 11.86 -9.19 -2.33
N VAL A 10 11.58 -9.72 -1.14
CA VAL A 10 10.42 -10.60 -0.87
C VAL A 10 9.62 -10.01 0.29
N GLY A 11 8.30 -9.92 0.16
CA GLY A 11 7.44 -9.36 1.21
C GLY A 11 5.99 -9.85 1.16
N ALA A 12 5.44 -10.19 2.33
CA ALA A 12 4.02 -10.54 2.48
C ALA A 12 3.07 -9.34 2.32
N SER A 13 3.60 -8.12 2.29
CA SER A 13 2.85 -6.87 2.28
C SER A 13 1.99 -6.67 1.02
N GLY A 14 2.36 -7.25 -0.12
CA GLY A 14 1.52 -7.25 -1.33
C GLY A 14 0.19 -7.99 -1.13
N ALA A 15 0.21 -9.13 -0.44
CA ALA A 15 -1.02 -9.87 -0.10
C ALA A 15 -1.90 -9.07 0.87
N ILE A 16 -1.28 -8.37 1.85
CA ILE A 16 -1.98 -7.47 2.77
C ILE A 16 -2.63 -6.32 1.98
N ALA A 17 -1.93 -5.74 1.01
CA ALA A 17 -2.49 -4.71 0.14
C ALA A 17 -3.74 -5.22 -0.62
N GLY A 18 -3.72 -6.48 -1.07
CA GLY A 18 -4.89 -7.11 -1.66
C GLY A 18 -6.06 -7.28 -0.69
N LEU A 19 -5.81 -7.71 0.54
CA LEU A 19 -6.85 -7.78 1.58
C LEU A 19 -7.44 -6.40 1.89
N MET A 20 -6.61 -5.35 1.94
CA MET A 20 -7.08 -3.96 2.10
C MET A 20 -7.95 -3.52 0.93
N GLY A 21 -7.57 -3.87 -0.31
CA GLY A 21 -8.36 -3.63 -1.51
C GLY A 21 -9.74 -4.29 -1.45
N ALA A 22 -9.80 -5.60 -1.16
CA ALA A 22 -11.06 -6.32 -1.00
C ALA A 22 -11.92 -5.75 0.14
N TYR A 23 -11.31 -5.41 1.28
CA TYR A 23 -12.03 -4.79 2.39
C TYR A 23 -12.67 -3.46 1.96
N LEU A 24 -11.94 -2.64 1.20
CA LEU A 24 -12.46 -1.37 0.72
C LEU A 24 -13.61 -1.56 -0.27
N ALA A 25 -13.49 -2.52 -1.20
CA ALA A 25 -14.53 -2.84 -2.17
C ALA A 25 -15.82 -3.32 -1.49
N LEU A 26 -15.71 -4.18 -0.48
CA LEU A 26 -16.85 -4.74 0.25
C LEU A 26 -17.45 -3.74 1.25
N PHE A 27 -16.63 -2.91 1.89
CA PHE A 27 -17.04 -2.05 2.99
C PHE A 27 -16.60 -0.59 2.82
N PRO A 28 -16.97 0.10 1.72
CA PRO A 28 -16.47 1.44 1.41
C PRO A 28 -16.86 2.50 2.46
N ARG A 29 -17.98 2.29 3.15
CA ARG A 29 -18.51 3.20 4.19
C ARG A 29 -18.11 2.80 5.62
N ALA A 30 -17.35 1.72 5.80
CA ALA A 30 -16.90 1.33 7.13
C ALA A 30 -16.06 2.43 7.78
N GLN A 31 -16.12 2.50 9.10
CA GLN A 31 -15.35 3.44 9.91
C GLN A 31 -14.22 2.67 10.60
N LEU A 32 -12.98 3.00 10.26
CA LEU A 32 -11.79 2.44 10.88
C LEU A 32 -11.42 3.26 12.11
N TYR A 33 -11.16 2.58 13.22
CA TYR A 33 -10.66 3.23 14.43
C TYR A 33 -9.16 3.40 14.32
N GLN A 34 -8.72 4.65 14.23
CA GLN A 34 -7.31 4.99 14.29
C GLN A 34 -6.99 5.56 15.67
N VAL A 35 -5.85 5.17 16.22
CA VAL A 35 -5.35 5.64 17.51
C VAL A 35 -4.08 6.43 17.26
N PHE A 36 -4.05 7.68 17.71
CA PHE A 36 -2.85 8.51 17.72
C PHE A 36 -2.68 9.12 19.10
N LEU A 37 -1.53 8.82 19.74
CA LEU A 37 -1.14 9.45 21.01
C LEU A 37 -2.30 9.42 22.04
N PHE A 38 -2.97 8.26 22.16
CA PHE A 38 -4.13 7.97 23.02
C PHE A 38 -5.51 8.50 22.58
N ILE A 39 -5.61 9.30 21.53
CA ILE A 39 -6.90 9.75 20.98
C ILE A 39 -7.35 8.76 19.92
N ARG A 40 -8.60 8.29 20.05
CA ARG A 40 -9.22 7.38 19.07
C ARG A 40 -10.23 8.14 18.21
N TRP A 41 -10.01 8.15 16.91
CA TRP A 41 -10.95 8.75 15.95
C TRP A 41 -11.38 7.74 14.89
N LYS A 42 -12.54 8.00 14.29
CA LYS A 42 -13.10 7.19 13.21
C LYS A 42 -12.73 7.83 11.87
N VAL A 43 -12.10 7.07 10.99
CA VAL A 43 -11.80 7.49 9.61
C VAL A 43 -12.58 6.58 8.66
N PRO A 44 -13.28 7.13 7.65
CA PRO A 44 -13.87 6.31 6.61
C PRO A 44 -12.83 5.43 5.92
N ALA A 45 -13.17 4.16 5.71
CA ALA A 45 -12.28 3.17 5.09
C ALA A 45 -11.78 3.64 3.72
N TRP A 46 -12.65 4.22 2.90
CA TRP A 46 -12.26 4.78 1.59
C TRP A 46 -11.21 5.87 1.67
N LEU A 47 -11.27 6.74 2.68
CA LEU A 47 -10.30 7.81 2.84
C LEU A 47 -8.96 7.26 3.33
N TYR A 48 -9.00 6.35 4.32
CA TYR A 48 -7.79 5.80 4.91
C TYR A 48 -7.09 4.82 3.95
N VAL A 49 -7.80 3.79 3.49
CA VAL A 49 -7.27 2.75 2.62
C VAL A 49 -7.01 3.29 1.21
N GLY A 50 -7.92 4.12 0.68
CA GLY A 50 -7.74 4.76 -0.62
C GLY A 50 -6.59 5.76 -0.62
N GLY A 51 -6.45 6.56 0.45
CA GLY A 51 -5.31 7.47 0.62
C GLY A 51 -3.98 6.71 0.70
N TRP A 52 -3.95 5.59 1.43
CA TRP A 52 -2.77 4.73 1.48
C TRP A 52 -2.43 4.12 0.11
N ALA A 53 -3.42 3.62 -0.63
CA ALA A 53 -3.21 3.07 -1.98
C ALA A 53 -2.71 4.16 -2.96
N ALA A 54 -3.27 5.37 -2.88
CA ALA A 54 -2.83 6.51 -3.67
C ALA A 54 -1.37 6.90 -3.36
N LEU A 55 -0.97 6.91 -2.08
CA LEU A 55 0.42 7.13 -1.70
C LEU A 55 1.36 6.07 -2.27
N ASN A 56 0.97 4.79 -2.21
CA ASN A 56 1.75 3.70 -2.81
C ASN A 56 1.89 3.88 -4.32
N LEU A 57 0.84 4.31 -5.01
CA LEU A 57 0.91 4.63 -6.44
C LEU A 57 1.85 5.81 -6.71
N LEU A 58 1.78 6.89 -5.93
CA LEU A 58 2.68 8.03 -6.09
C LEU A 58 4.15 7.64 -5.88
N LEU A 59 4.44 6.82 -4.88
CA LEU A 59 5.78 6.33 -4.60
C LEU A 59 6.26 5.36 -5.70
N ALA A 60 5.39 4.48 -6.19
CA ALA A 60 5.69 3.61 -7.32
C ALA A 60 6.02 4.40 -8.60
N LEU A 61 5.28 5.49 -8.86
CA LEU A 61 5.55 6.39 -9.98
C LEU A 61 6.85 7.18 -9.78
N ALA A 62 7.20 7.57 -8.55
CA ALA A 62 8.44 8.25 -8.24
C ALA A 62 9.69 7.39 -8.54
N GLU A 63 9.58 6.06 -8.41
CA GLU A 63 10.62 5.10 -8.77
C GLU A 63 10.93 5.03 -10.27
N LEU A 64 10.04 5.53 -11.12
CA LEU A 64 10.31 5.68 -12.55
C LEU A 64 11.26 6.85 -12.84
N GLY A 65 11.45 7.75 -11.88
CA GLY A 65 12.38 8.87 -11.94
C GLY A 65 13.72 8.59 -11.22
N PRO A 66 14.50 9.64 -10.90
CA PRO A 66 15.78 9.49 -10.21
C PRO A 66 15.64 9.06 -8.73
N LEU A 67 14.42 9.04 -8.19
CA LEU A 67 14.14 8.57 -6.83
C LEU A 67 14.04 7.05 -6.83
N GLN A 68 15.18 6.37 -6.90
CA GLN A 68 15.22 4.92 -6.73
C GLN A 68 15.12 4.58 -5.24
N GLY A 69 13.95 4.13 -4.82
CA GLY A 69 13.70 3.61 -3.47
C GLY A 69 14.32 2.22 -3.31
N GLY A 70 15.05 2.00 -2.22
CA GLY A 70 15.55 0.68 -1.85
C GLY A 70 14.70 0.07 -0.73
N GLY A 71 14.39 -1.22 -0.84
CA GLY A 71 13.84 -2.03 0.27
C GLY A 71 12.31 -2.09 0.39
N VAL A 72 11.56 -1.38 -0.46
CA VAL A 72 10.10 -1.51 -0.54
C VAL A 72 9.68 -1.57 -2.00
N SER A 73 8.87 -2.56 -2.37
CA SER A 73 8.31 -2.66 -3.73
C SER A 73 6.93 -2.01 -3.74
N TRP A 74 6.86 -0.73 -4.07
CA TRP A 74 5.58 -0.01 -4.11
C TRP A 74 4.67 -0.56 -5.22
N TRP A 75 5.24 -0.98 -6.34
CA TRP A 75 4.53 -1.68 -7.42
C TRP A 75 3.86 -2.99 -6.95
N CYS A 76 4.49 -3.73 -6.03
CA CYS A 76 3.88 -4.93 -5.45
C CYS A 76 2.63 -4.59 -4.63
N HIS A 77 2.63 -3.50 -3.87
CA HIS A 77 1.44 -3.06 -3.13
C HIS A 77 0.32 -2.62 -4.06
N VAL A 78 0.63 -1.84 -5.09
CA VAL A 78 -0.36 -1.41 -6.10
C VAL A 78 -0.96 -2.62 -6.81
N GLY A 79 -0.11 -3.55 -7.26
CA GLY A 79 -0.55 -4.78 -7.92
C GLY A 79 -1.44 -5.64 -7.02
N GLY A 80 -1.03 -5.84 -5.76
CA GLY A 80 -1.82 -6.58 -4.78
C GLY A 80 -3.19 -5.95 -4.53
N PHE A 81 -3.21 -4.62 -4.32
CA PHE A 81 -4.44 -3.86 -4.10
C PHE A 81 -5.45 -4.01 -5.24
N VAL A 82 -4.98 -3.85 -6.49
CA VAL A 82 -5.84 -3.92 -7.68
C VAL A 82 -6.29 -5.36 -7.97
N ALA A 83 -5.38 -6.34 -7.87
CA ALA A 83 -5.67 -7.74 -8.21
C ALA A 83 -6.80 -8.35 -7.37
N VAL A 84 -6.99 -7.88 -6.14
CA VAL A 84 -7.99 -8.41 -5.21
C VAL A 84 -9.12 -7.43 -4.93
N GLY A 85 -8.84 -6.11 -4.93
CA GLY A 85 -9.84 -5.07 -4.66
C GLY A 85 -10.64 -4.59 -5.87
N GLY A 86 -10.23 -4.92 -7.10
CA GLY A 86 -10.88 -4.46 -8.33
C GLY A 86 -12.00 -5.37 -8.88
N ALA A 87 -12.57 -6.26 -8.05
CA ALA A 87 -13.69 -7.12 -8.44
C ALA A 87 -14.99 -6.34 -8.68
#